data_AF-A0A497RFS6-F1
#
_entry.id   AF-A0A497RFS6-F1
#
_cell.length_a   1.000
_cell.length_b   1.000
_cell.length_c   1.000
_cell.angle_alpha   90.00
_cell.angle_beta   90.00
_cell.angle_gamma   90.00
#
_symmetry.space_group_name_H-M   'P 1'
#
loop_
_entity.id
_entity.type
_entity.pdbx_description
1 polymer ?
#
loop_
_entity_poly.entity_id
_entity_poly.type
_entity_poly.pdbx_seq_one_letter_code
_entity_poly.pdbx_strand_id
1 'polypeptide(L)'
;MRVEMPELDVKIRIRCFDEVALSYTSEMAMQEALRCYQCNEANCIDGCPVNIDIPAFIKAVAEGDFEKAARIVRDKNALPAICGRVCPQETQCEIKCIECGNCWLYCPEGCIEFVDSIPQPNYDYCKGCGICAEECPTGAITMVVEVK
;
A
#
# COMPACT_ATOMS: atom_id res chain seq x y z
N MET A 1 7.41 -0.60 -2.03
CA MET A 1 6.66 -0.28 -3.28
C MET A 1 5.28 -0.94 -3.24
N ARG A 2 4.28 -0.44 -3.98
CA ARG A 2 2.90 -0.98 -3.89
C ARG A 2 2.89 -2.31 -4.61
N VAL A 3 2.26 -3.31 -4.01
CA VAL A 3 1.98 -4.56 -4.71
C VAL A 3 0.94 -4.25 -5.79
N GLU A 4 1.30 -4.46 -7.05
CA GLU A 4 0.38 -4.18 -8.17
C GLU A 4 -0.87 -5.06 -8.06
N MET A 5 -2.04 -4.44 -8.23
CA MET A 5 -3.31 -5.14 -8.24
C MET A 5 -3.42 -5.99 -9.52
N PRO A 6 -3.70 -7.30 -9.41
CA PRO A 6 -3.97 -8.10 -10.59
C PRO A 6 -5.22 -7.58 -11.31
N GLU A 7 -5.07 -7.26 -12.59
CA GLU A 7 -6.16 -6.81 -13.44
C GLU A 7 -6.46 -7.81 -14.56
N LEU A 8 -7.72 -7.85 -14.98
CA LEU A 8 -8.13 -8.58 -16.17
C LEU A 8 -7.47 -7.96 -17.42
N ASP A 9 -6.95 -8.81 -18.31
CA ASP A 9 -6.29 -8.37 -19.54
C ASP A 9 -7.20 -7.48 -20.39
N VAL A 10 -6.64 -6.40 -20.93
CA VAL A 10 -7.38 -5.39 -21.71
C VAL A 10 -8.15 -6.03 -22.86
N LYS A 11 -7.58 -7.01 -23.57
CA LYS A 11 -8.20 -7.68 -24.72
C LYS A 11 -9.45 -8.48 -24.32
N ILE A 12 -9.52 -8.92 -23.06
CA ILE A 12 -10.64 -9.66 -22.49
C ILE A 12 -11.66 -8.67 -21.90
N ARG A 13 -11.23 -7.72 -21.05
CA ARG A 13 -12.14 -6.83 -20.30
C ARG A 13 -12.96 -5.87 -21.16
N ILE A 14 -12.53 -5.58 -22.40
CA ILE A 14 -13.33 -4.80 -23.35
C ILE A 14 -14.47 -5.61 -24.00
N ARG A 15 -14.56 -6.92 -23.73
CA ARG A 15 -15.50 -7.85 -24.34
C ARG A 15 -16.44 -8.53 -23.34
N CYS A 16 -16.31 -8.24 -22.05
CA CYS A 16 -17.17 -8.80 -21.00
C CYS A 16 -17.50 -7.74 -19.94
N PHE A 17 -18.34 -8.12 -18.97
CA PHE A 17 -18.69 -7.31 -17.80
C PHE A 17 -18.11 -7.91 -16.51
N ASP A 18 -17.10 -8.76 -16.66
CA ASP A 18 -16.40 -9.33 -15.51
C ASP A 18 -15.62 -8.24 -14.78
N GLU A 19 -15.36 -8.48 -13.51
CA GLU A 19 -14.64 -7.53 -12.68
C GLU A 19 -13.20 -7.33 -13.18
N VAL A 20 -12.77 -6.07 -13.29
CA VAL A 20 -11.44 -5.73 -13.80
C VAL A 20 -10.36 -5.96 -12.74
N ALA A 21 -10.59 -5.50 -11.50
CA ALA A 21 -9.65 -5.67 -10.39
C ALA A 21 -9.89 -7.03 -9.70
N LEU A 22 -9.00 -7.99 -9.93
CA LEU A 22 -9.19 -9.40 -9.54
C LEU A 22 -8.95 -9.69 -8.05
N SER A 23 -8.69 -8.66 -7.25
CA SER A 23 -8.31 -8.74 -5.82
C SER A 23 -6.92 -9.33 -5.59
N TYR A 24 -6.37 -9.06 -4.41
CA TYR A 24 -5.11 -9.68 -3.97
C TYR A 24 -5.29 -11.13 -3.57
N THR A 25 -4.23 -11.92 -3.76
CA THR A 25 -4.08 -13.17 -3.00
C THR A 25 -3.76 -12.87 -1.54
N SER A 26 -3.87 -13.86 -0.67
CA SER A 26 -3.51 -13.72 0.75
C SER A 26 -2.08 -13.23 0.93
N GLU A 27 -1.14 -13.77 0.14
CA GLU A 27 0.27 -13.43 0.19
C GLU A 27 0.51 -11.99 -0.26
N MET A 28 -0.12 -11.57 -1.37
CA MET A 28 -0.02 -10.21 -1.88
C MET A 28 -0.59 -9.19 -0.88
N ALA A 29 -1.74 -9.51 -0.27
CA ALA A 29 -2.37 -8.65 0.73
C ALA A 29 -1.49 -8.49 1.98
N MET A 30 -0.87 -9.59 2.44
CA MET A 30 0.08 -9.55 3.55
C MET A 30 1.31 -8.71 3.20
N GLN A 31 1.86 -8.86 1.99
CA GLN A 31 3.00 -8.07 1.52
C GLN A 31 2.69 -6.57 1.46
N GLU A 32 1.51 -6.18 0.95
CA GLU A 32 1.11 -4.78 0.94
C GLU A 32 0.87 -4.24 2.35
N ALA A 33 0.27 -5.04 3.23
CA ALA A 33 0.02 -4.68 4.62
C ALA A 33 1.31 -4.39 5.42
N LEU A 34 2.40 -5.10 5.11
CA LEU A 34 3.70 -4.88 5.76
C LEU A 34 4.26 -3.48 5.52
N ARG A 35 3.85 -2.78 4.47
CA ARG A 35 4.29 -1.39 4.22
C ARG A 35 3.83 -0.40 5.27
N CYS A 36 2.74 -0.70 5.98
CA CYS A 36 2.14 0.26 6.90
C CYS A 36 3.11 0.56 8.05
N TYR A 37 3.50 1.83 8.19
CA TYR A 37 4.45 2.27 9.22
C TYR A 37 3.89 2.20 10.65
N GLN A 38 2.59 1.92 10.82
CA GLN A 38 1.92 1.95 12.12
C GLN A 38 2.14 3.31 12.82
N CYS A 39 1.76 4.37 12.12
CA CYS A 39 1.95 5.76 12.56
C CYS A 39 1.37 6.00 13.97
N ASN A 40 2.08 6.75 14.80
CA ASN A 40 1.57 7.19 16.10
C ASN A 40 0.30 8.06 15.95
N GLU A 41 0.31 8.97 14.97
CA GLU A 41 -0.84 9.77 14.57
C GLU A 41 -1.32 9.30 13.20
N ALA A 42 -2.42 8.55 13.17
CA ALA A 42 -2.93 7.88 11.98
C ALA A 42 -3.93 8.77 11.21
N ASN A 43 -3.40 9.73 10.45
CA ASN A 43 -4.20 10.65 9.61
C ASN A 43 -5.13 9.93 8.61
N CYS A 44 -4.82 8.69 8.24
CA CYS A 44 -5.66 7.87 7.37
C CYS A 44 -7.05 7.58 7.99
N ILE A 45 -7.14 7.50 9.32
CA ILE A 45 -8.41 7.33 10.05
C ILE A 45 -9.29 8.56 9.82
N ASP A 46 -8.73 9.76 9.99
CA ASP A 46 -9.43 11.04 9.76
C ASP A 46 -9.85 11.23 8.29
N GLY A 47 -9.13 10.60 7.37
CA GLY A 47 -9.48 10.57 5.94
C GLY A 47 -10.67 9.67 5.62
N CYS A 48 -11.04 8.75 6.51
CA CYS A 48 -12.16 7.85 6.32
C CYS A 48 -13.45 8.45 6.90
N PRO A 49 -14.54 8.63 6.13
CA PRO A 49 -15.79 9.21 6.62
C PRO A 49 -16.42 8.49 7.81
N VAL A 50 -16.12 7.20 8.00
CA VAL A 50 -16.64 6.37 9.10
C VAL A 50 -15.56 6.01 10.13
N ASN A 51 -14.36 6.60 10.03
CA ASN A 51 -13.25 6.43 10.96
C ASN A 51 -12.90 4.95 11.22
N ILE A 52 -12.70 4.18 10.15
CA ILE A 52 -12.18 2.80 10.26
C ILE A 52 -10.81 2.86 10.93
N ASP A 53 -10.55 1.94 11.86
CA ASP A 53 -9.22 1.76 12.44
C ASP A 53 -8.30 1.07 11.42
N ILE A 54 -7.77 1.88 10.49
CA ILE A 54 -6.96 1.45 9.37
C ILE A 54 -5.65 0.77 9.84
N PRO A 55 -4.85 1.36 10.75
CA PRO A 55 -3.64 0.72 11.24
C PRO A 55 -3.91 -0.64 11.89
N ALA A 56 -4.98 -0.77 12.68
CA ALA A 56 -5.27 -2.02 13.37
C ALA A 56 -5.69 -3.15 12.42
N PHE A 57 -6.55 -2.88 11.43
CA PHE A 57 -6.93 -3.95 10.49
C PHE A 57 -5.76 -4.31 9.58
N ILE A 58 -4.95 -3.35 9.14
CA ILE A 58 -3.77 -3.63 8.31
C ILE A 58 -2.77 -4.48 9.10
N LYS A 59 -2.55 -4.18 10.39
CA LYS A 59 -1.72 -5.00 11.26
C LYS A 59 -2.23 -6.45 11.35
N ALA A 60 -3.54 -6.63 11.51
CA ALA A 60 -4.14 -7.97 11.52
C ALA A 60 -3.95 -8.71 10.18
N VAL A 61 -4.04 -8.00 9.04
CA VAL A 61 -3.72 -8.57 7.72
C VAL A 61 -2.24 -8.97 7.64
N ALA A 62 -1.31 -8.12 8.07
CA ALA A 62 0.12 -8.44 8.08
C ALA A 62 0.46 -9.67 8.96
N GLU A 63 -0.28 -9.86 10.05
CA GLU A 63 -0.20 -11.03 10.94
C GLU A 63 -0.89 -12.30 10.36
N GLY A 64 -1.60 -12.18 9.23
CA GLY A 64 -2.37 -13.27 8.61
C GLY A 64 -3.72 -13.55 9.28
N ASP A 65 -4.14 -12.75 10.25
CA ASP A 65 -5.43 -12.87 10.93
C ASP A 65 -6.53 -12.10 10.19
N PHE A 66 -6.93 -12.63 9.03
CA PHE A 66 -7.95 -12.03 8.17
C PHE A 66 -9.32 -11.95 8.85
N GLU A 67 -9.63 -12.86 9.78
CA GLU A 67 -10.91 -12.87 10.48
C GLU A 67 -11.00 -11.72 11.50
N LYS A 68 -9.91 -11.45 12.22
CA LYS A 68 -9.78 -10.25 13.06
C LYS A 68 -9.78 -8.98 12.24
N ALA A 69 -9.05 -8.93 11.12
CA ALA A 69 -9.08 -7.79 10.21
C ALA A 69 -10.52 -7.48 9.74
N ALA A 70 -11.25 -8.50 9.30
CA ALA A 70 -12.64 -8.36 8.89
C ALA A 70 -13.57 -7.94 10.03
N ARG A 71 -13.30 -8.33 11.29
CA ARG A 71 -14.05 -7.85 12.46
C ARG A 71 -13.80 -6.36 12.72
N ILE A 72 -12.54 -5.91 12.67
CA ILE A 72 -12.18 -4.50 12.90
C ILE A 72 -12.87 -3.59 11.89
N VAL A 73 -12.80 -3.93 10.59
CA VAL A 73 -13.45 -3.12 9.55
C VAL A 73 -14.97 -3.12 9.71
N ARG A 74 -15.57 -4.27 10.06
CA ARG A 74 -17.02 -4.40 10.24
C ARG A 74 -17.57 -3.64 11.44
N ASP A 75 -16.76 -3.30 12.43
CA ASP A 75 -17.19 -2.48 13.58
C ASP A 75 -17.71 -1.10 13.14
N LYS A 76 -17.08 -0.52 12.10
CA LYS A 76 -17.41 0.82 11.59
C LYS A 76 -18.09 0.82 10.22
N ASN A 77 -17.96 -0.26 9.46
CA ASN A 77 -18.48 -0.34 8.10
C ASN A 77 -19.29 -1.63 7.87
N ALA A 78 -20.58 -1.48 7.62
CA ALA A 78 -21.47 -2.61 7.33
C ALA A 78 -21.23 -3.24 5.94
N LEU A 79 -20.60 -2.51 5.01
CA LEU A 79 -20.44 -2.89 3.61
C LEU A 79 -18.97 -2.81 3.15
N PRO A 80 -18.03 -3.48 3.85
CA PRO A 80 -16.60 -3.33 3.57
C PRO A 80 -16.22 -3.82 2.17
N ALA A 81 -16.85 -4.88 1.67
CA ALA A 81 -16.61 -5.41 0.33
C ALA A 81 -17.08 -4.47 -0.79
N ILE A 82 -18.03 -3.58 -0.51
CA ILE A 82 -18.49 -2.57 -1.48
C ILE A 82 -17.60 -1.34 -1.37
N CYS A 83 -17.44 -0.79 -0.15
CA CYS A 83 -16.63 0.40 0.07
C CYS A 83 -15.18 0.20 -0.39
N GLY A 84 -14.56 -0.95 -0.12
CA GLY A 84 -13.19 -1.24 -0.58
C GLY A 84 -13.03 -1.21 -2.11
N ARG A 85 -14.12 -1.36 -2.87
CA ARG A 85 -14.11 -1.35 -4.34
C ARG A 85 -14.49 0.00 -4.95
N VAL A 86 -15.40 0.75 -4.32
CA VAL A 86 -16.01 1.96 -4.93
C VAL A 86 -15.68 3.27 -4.20
N CYS A 87 -15.07 3.19 -3.02
CA CYS A 87 -14.67 4.40 -2.29
C CYS A 87 -13.59 5.13 -3.09
N PRO A 88 -13.67 6.45 -3.28
CA PRO A 88 -12.62 7.21 -3.96
C PRO A 88 -11.43 7.44 -3.00
N GLN A 89 -10.57 6.43 -2.83
CA GLN A 89 -9.50 6.44 -1.84
C GLN A 89 -8.50 7.58 -2.07
N GLU A 90 -8.28 7.95 -3.33
CA GLU A 90 -7.42 9.04 -3.79
C GLU A 90 -7.88 10.42 -3.29
N THR A 91 -9.09 10.53 -2.76
CA THR A 91 -9.62 11.75 -2.12
C THR A 91 -9.95 11.57 -0.64
N GLN A 92 -9.73 10.38 -0.07
CA GLN A 92 -10.14 10.02 1.29
C GLN A 92 -8.98 9.47 2.15
N CYS A 93 -8.98 8.19 2.49
CA CYS A 93 -8.01 7.61 3.41
C CYS A 93 -6.59 7.60 2.85
N GLU A 94 -6.40 7.32 1.55
CA GLU A 94 -5.08 7.19 0.95
C GLU A 94 -4.37 8.53 0.75
N ILE A 95 -5.10 9.61 0.41
CA ILE A 95 -4.49 10.96 0.30
C ILE A 95 -3.97 11.48 1.65
N LYS A 96 -4.45 10.93 2.77
CA LYS A 96 -3.96 11.24 4.12
C LYS A 96 -2.82 10.34 4.59
N CYS A 97 -2.47 9.30 3.83
CA CYS A 97 -1.32 8.45 4.14
C CYS A 97 -0.02 9.26 4.03
N ILE A 98 0.84 9.16 5.05
CA ILE A 98 2.11 9.89 5.07
C ILE A 98 3.22 9.18 4.27
N GLU A 99 2.99 7.93 3.86
CA GLU A 99 3.93 7.09 3.09
C GLU A 99 5.35 6.98 3.69
N CYS A 100 5.49 7.24 5.00
CA CYS A 100 6.67 7.36 5.88
C CYS A 100 7.83 8.25 5.40
N GLY A 101 8.13 8.28 4.09
CA GLY A 101 9.18 9.11 3.50
C GLY A 101 10.60 8.74 3.89
N ASN A 102 10.83 7.68 4.68
CA ASN A 102 12.18 7.34 5.16
C ASN A 102 13.16 7.12 4.01
N CYS A 103 12.77 6.36 2.98
CA CYS A 103 13.63 6.12 1.82
C CYS A 103 14.04 7.41 1.08
N TRP A 104 13.15 8.40 1.05
CA TRP A 104 13.44 9.72 0.50
C TRP A 104 14.39 10.52 1.38
N LEU A 105 14.13 10.55 2.69
CA LEU A 105 14.96 11.24 3.68
C LEU A 105 16.40 10.72 3.70
N TYR A 106 16.57 9.41 3.58
CA TYR A 106 17.87 8.75 3.68
C TYR A 106 18.57 8.50 2.34
N CYS A 107 17.99 8.84 1.16
CA CYS A 107 18.73 8.71 -0.10
C CYS A 107 19.80 9.83 -0.20
N PRO A 108 21.11 9.51 -0.16
CA PRO A 108 22.17 10.53 -0.22
C PRO A 108 22.27 11.21 -1.59
N GLU A 109 21.80 10.53 -2.64
CA GLU A 109 21.83 11.00 -4.03
C GLU A 109 20.56 11.79 -4.40
N GLY A 110 19.57 11.92 -3.50
CA GLY A 110 18.30 12.57 -3.83
C GLY A 110 17.50 11.85 -4.92
N CYS A 111 17.66 10.53 -5.01
CA CYS A 111 17.21 9.66 -6.08
C CYS A 111 15.76 9.18 -5.98
N ILE A 112 15.07 9.48 -4.89
CA ILE A 112 13.69 9.05 -4.64
C ILE A 112 12.77 10.22 -4.99
N GLU A 113 11.76 9.96 -5.80
CA GLU A 113 10.76 10.94 -6.23
C GLU A 113 9.38 10.52 -5.74
N PHE A 114 8.52 11.48 -5.41
CA PHE A 114 7.13 11.20 -5.07
C PHE A 114 6.27 11.29 -6.33
N VAL A 115 5.89 10.12 -6.86
CA VAL A 115 4.93 10.00 -7.96
C VAL A 115 3.58 9.61 -7.35
N ASP A 116 2.57 10.46 -7.51
CA ASP A 116 1.24 10.28 -6.88
C ASP A 116 1.30 10.07 -5.36
N SER A 117 2.14 10.85 -4.68
CA SER A 117 2.42 10.75 -3.23
C SER A 117 3.12 9.45 -2.80
N ILE A 118 3.55 8.59 -3.74
CA ILE A 118 4.27 7.35 -3.44
C ILE A 118 5.77 7.55 -3.74
N PRO A 119 6.68 7.26 -2.80
CA PRO A 119 8.11 7.34 -3.06
C PRO A 119 8.55 6.22 -4.03
N GLN A 120 9.15 6.61 -5.15
CA GLN A 120 9.67 5.73 -6.19
C GLN A 120 11.14 6.06 -6.49
N PRO A 121 12.03 5.07 -6.57
CA PRO A 121 13.42 5.28 -6.97
C PRO A 121 13.55 5.58 -8.46
N ASN A 122 14.29 6.64 -8.79
CA ASN A 122 14.73 6.92 -10.15
C ASN A 122 15.99 6.09 -10.46
N TYR A 123 15.82 4.98 -11.17
CA TYR A 123 16.88 4.03 -11.45
C TYR A 123 17.96 4.59 -12.39
N ASP A 124 17.67 5.60 -13.21
CA ASP A 124 18.68 6.22 -14.10
C ASP A 124 19.77 6.96 -13.31
N TYR A 125 19.43 7.48 -12.13
CA TYR A 125 20.34 8.22 -11.25
C TYR A 125 20.79 7.42 -10.03
N CYS A 126 20.07 6.36 -9.66
CA CYS A 126 20.38 5.50 -8.53
C CYS A 126 21.78 4.87 -8.64
N LYS A 127 22.58 4.94 -7.57
CA LYS A 127 23.91 4.33 -7.49
C LYS A 127 23.94 2.98 -6.77
N GLY A 128 22.80 2.51 -6.27
CA GLY A 128 22.68 1.21 -5.61
C GLY A 128 23.35 1.09 -4.23
N CYS A 129 23.44 2.17 -3.45
CA CYS A 129 24.08 2.15 -2.12
C CYS A 129 23.35 1.33 -1.04
N GLY A 130 22.04 1.08 -1.22
CA GLY A 130 21.25 0.22 -0.32
C GLY A 130 20.71 0.88 0.95
N ILE A 131 21.07 2.13 1.25
CA ILE A 131 20.66 2.83 2.49
C ILE A 131 19.14 2.88 2.64
N CYS A 132 18.41 3.13 1.56
CA CYS A 132 16.94 3.20 1.60
C CYS A 132 16.27 1.85 1.97
N ALA A 133 16.94 0.73 1.70
CA ALA A 133 16.48 -0.61 2.09
C ALA A 133 16.84 -0.92 3.55
N GLU A 134 18.04 -0.53 3.99
CA GLU A 134 18.51 -0.72 5.36
C GLU A 134 17.70 0.10 6.38
N GLU A 135 17.44 1.37 6.07
CA GLU A 135 16.68 2.29 6.92
C GLU A 135 15.15 2.13 6.77
N CYS A 136 14.69 1.14 6.00
CA CYS A 136 13.27 0.92 5.78
C CYS A 136 12.64 0.28 7.03
N PRO A 137 11.81 1.01 7.80
CA PRO A 137 11.27 0.51 9.08
C PRO A 137 10.28 -0.65 8.88
N THR A 138 9.74 -0.77 7.68
CA THR A 138 8.71 -1.74 7.29
C THR A 138 9.23 -2.83 6.36
N GLY A 139 10.50 -2.76 5.94
CA GLY A 139 11.07 -3.70 4.97
C GLY A 139 10.41 -3.65 3.58
N ALA A 140 9.75 -2.55 3.23
CA ALA A 140 9.04 -2.35 1.96
C ALA A 140 9.95 -2.17 0.73
N ILE A 141 11.27 -2.09 0.94
CA ILE A 141 12.28 -1.93 -0.10
C ILE A 141 13.32 -3.02 0.09
N THR A 142 13.65 -3.72 -0.99
CA THR A 142 14.64 -4.79 -1.01
C THR A 142 15.68 -4.50 -2.07
N MET A 143 16.95 -4.75 -1.74
CA MET A 143 18.04 -4.68 -2.71
C MET A 143 18.09 -5.96 -3.54
N VAL A 144 18.05 -5.80 -4.86
CA VAL A 144 18.24 -6.87 -5.83
C VAL A 144 19.47 -6.56 -6.68
N VAL A 145 20.25 -7.58 -7.00
CA VAL A 145 21.42 -7.44 -7.86
C VAL A 145 20.93 -7.31 -9.30
N GLU A 146 21.36 -6.27 -10.00
CA GLU A 146 21.11 -6.12 -11.43
C GLU A 146 21.80 -7.25 -12.20
N VAL A 147 21.01 -8.08 -12.86
CA VAL A 147 21.52 -9.12 -13.75
C VAL A 147 21.70 -8.49 -15.13
N LYS A 148 22.96 -8.38 -15.58
CA LYS A 148 23.29 -7.96 -16.95
C LYS A 148 23.04 -9.07 -17.95
#